data_AF-A0A3A6VYZ5-F1
#
_entry.id   AF-A0A3A6VYZ5-F1
#
_cell.length_a   1.000
_cell.length_b   1.000
_cell.length_c   1.000
_cell.angle_alpha   90.00
_cell.angle_beta   90.00
_cell.angle_gamma   90.00
#
_symmetry.space_group_name_H-M   'P 1'
#
loop_
_entity.id
_entity.type
_entity.pdbx_description
1 polymer ?
#
loop_
_entity_poly.entity_id
_entity_poly.type
_entity_poly.pdbx_seq_one_letter_code
_entity_poly.pdbx_strand_id
1 'polypeptide(L)'
;MTRLEELLYTLTSVIIRYHDSQPKVLNKLIVESNPILLRRKALALAKEIIQDKDVECKGRLEELIQNCTKGYPDRKPFLYFILNEVLFLKSMLDKKSSFEPSKLEEYKKQITQLLIDLKQLMITPKSKTYEVKYTSATENSETSISLSGVKNDGYVGGEFCNSGNLIKEEVLEALNIHINSKNTAECSSDEEIKALAESLCLEHQNALLVPELLEKARILTESSQEQESELLTKTEQTKTDKKIILEQQATIQEKDKEIEVLKEKVSELTRSMPRPVFNPVLPLGYGSLFFNTKLGTQAKQQTMLDVTDLSIAKPSESKDAEPNKSFSMGNSHGD
;
A
#
# COMPACT_ATOMS: atom_id res chain seq x y z
N MET A 1 15.63 10.11 8.13
CA MET A 1 14.75 10.99 8.91
C MET A 1 13.90 11.72 7.90
N THR A 2 12.59 11.52 7.91
CA THR A 2 11.69 12.17 6.94
C THR A 2 11.39 13.59 7.38
N ARG A 3 11.03 14.47 6.43
CA ARG A 3 10.58 15.84 6.76
C ARG A 3 9.31 15.86 7.60
N LEU A 4 8.52 14.79 7.56
CA LEU A 4 7.36 14.61 8.42
C LEU A 4 7.75 14.36 9.89
N GLU A 5 8.80 13.57 10.14
CA GLU A 5 9.36 13.41 11.49
C GLU A 5 9.85 14.76 12.03
N GLU A 6 10.46 15.58 11.17
CA GLU A 6 10.86 16.94 11.55
C GLU A 6 9.66 17.81 11.93
N LEU A 7 8.54 17.74 11.20
CA LEU A 7 7.28 18.41 11.57
C LEU A 7 6.77 17.95 12.95
N LEU A 8 6.80 16.64 13.23
CA LEU A 8 6.42 16.10 14.53
C LEU A 8 7.28 16.68 15.67
N TYR A 9 8.61 16.70 15.49
CA TYR A 9 9.53 17.19 16.50
C TYR A 9 9.44 18.70 16.71
N THR A 10 9.24 19.48 15.64
CA THR A 10 9.08 20.95 15.71
C THR A 10 7.76 21.35 16.35
N LEU A 11 6.65 20.63 16.11
CA LEU A 11 5.40 20.89 16.84
C LEU A 11 5.53 20.53 18.33
N THR A 12 6.24 19.44 18.64
CA THR A 12 6.52 19.06 20.02
C THR A 12 7.41 20.10 20.72
N SER A 13 8.41 20.66 20.02
CA SER A 13 9.28 21.70 20.56
C SER A 13 8.53 23.00 20.88
N VAL A 14 7.43 23.32 20.17
CA VAL A 14 6.56 24.45 20.51
C VAL A 14 6.00 24.32 21.93
N ILE A 15 5.52 23.14 22.33
CA ILE A 15 4.99 22.90 23.69
C ILE A 15 6.10 23.05 24.73
N ILE A 16 7.27 22.46 24.47
CA ILE A 16 8.45 22.50 25.36
C ILE A 16 8.93 23.95 25.56
N ARG A 17 9.15 24.68 24.46
CA ARG A 17 9.63 26.07 24.54
C ARG A 17 8.56 27.00 25.12
N TYR A 18 7.28 26.75 24.86
CA TYR A 18 6.21 27.50 25.50
C TYR A 18 6.25 27.31 27.01
N HIS A 19 6.42 26.07 27.49
CA HIS A 19 6.58 25.78 28.91
C HIS A 19 7.74 26.57 29.53
N ASP A 20 8.93 26.52 28.94
CA ASP A 20 10.12 27.17 29.48
C ASP A 20 10.11 28.70 29.39
N SER A 21 9.26 29.25 28.51
CA SER A 21 9.04 30.69 28.38
C SER A 21 8.13 31.26 29.47
N GLN A 22 7.37 30.44 30.20
CA GLN A 22 6.45 30.93 31.21
C GLN A 22 7.18 31.36 32.49
N PRO A 23 6.93 32.57 33.02
CA PRO A 23 7.64 33.10 34.18
C PRO A 23 7.31 32.33 35.47
N LYS A 24 6.16 31.67 35.54
CA LYS A 24 5.72 30.88 36.71
C LYS A 24 6.29 29.46 36.73
N VAL A 25 6.98 29.03 35.67
CA VAL A 25 7.65 27.73 35.59
C VAL A 25 9.05 27.87 36.19
N LEU A 26 9.23 27.29 37.38
CA LEU A 26 10.51 27.34 38.13
C LEU A 26 11.53 26.33 37.58
N ASN A 27 11.06 25.14 37.20
CA ASN A 27 11.89 24.06 36.67
C ASN A 27 11.81 24.07 35.14
N LYS A 28 12.58 24.96 34.51
CA LYS A 28 12.72 24.95 33.05
C LYS A 28 13.41 23.67 32.61
N LEU A 29 12.91 23.08 31.53
CA LEU A 29 13.48 21.88 30.94
C LEU A 29 14.83 22.20 30.30
N ILE A 30 14.92 23.36 29.65
CA ILE A 30 16.10 23.80 28.92
C ILE A 30 16.49 25.21 29.39
N VAL A 31 17.72 25.31 29.87
CA VAL A 31 18.35 26.59 30.21
C VAL A 31 19.48 26.83 29.21
N GLU A 32 19.23 27.71 28.25
CA GLU A 32 20.19 28.11 27.23
C GLU A 32 19.93 29.55 26.79
N SER A 33 20.98 30.36 26.66
CA SER A 33 20.89 31.76 26.28
C SER A 33 21.06 31.97 24.78
N ASN A 34 21.81 31.09 24.10
CA ASN A 34 21.99 31.17 22.66
C ASN A 34 20.72 30.64 21.95
N PRO A 35 20.04 31.42 21.10
CA PRO A 35 18.77 31.02 20.48
C PRO A 35 18.93 29.79 19.58
N ILE A 36 20.06 29.64 18.88
CA ILE A 36 20.30 28.49 18.00
C ILE A 36 20.49 27.21 18.82
N LEU A 37 21.27 27.29 19.91
CA LEU A 37 21.48 26.15 20.80
C LEU A 37 20.20 25.79 21.56
N LEU A 38 19.40 26.79 21.94
CA LEU A 38 18.10 26.60 22.56
C LEU A 38 17.18 25.78 21.66
N ARG A 39 17.04 26.16 20.37
CA ARG A 39 16.24 25.40 19.39
C ARG A 39 16.74 23.97 19.24
N ARG A 40 18.06 23.78 19.11
CA ARG A 40 18.66 22.44 19.00
C ARG A 40 18.39 21.56 20.22
N LYS A 41 18.53 22.11 21.42
CA LYS A 41 18.21 21.39 22.67
C LYS A 41 16.71 21.08 22.78
N ALA A 42 15.85 21.99 22.34
CA ALA A 42 14.40 21.77 22.32
C ALA A 42 14.01 20.64 21.37
N LEU A 43 14.61 20.61 20.17
CA LEU A 43 14.42 19.51 19.23
C LEU A 43 14.98 18.18 19.74
N ALA A 44 16.13 18.19 20.43
CA ALA A 44 16.69 16.98 21.04
C ALA A 44 15.73 16.41 22.10
N LEU A 45 15.23 17.27 23.00
CA LEU A 45 14.26 16.86 24.02
C LEU A 45 12.92 16.41 23.41
N ALA A 46 12.46 17.06 22.34
CA ALA A 46 11.29 16.62 21.60
C ALA A 46 11.47 15.21 21.03
N LYS A 47 12.64 14.88 20.48
CA LYS A 47 12.96 13.53 20.01
C LYS A 47 12.94 12.53 21.14
N GLU A 48 13.55 12.86 22.27
CA GLU A 48 13.55 12.01 23.46
C GLU A 48 12.13 11.69 23.92
N ILE A 49 11.27 12.71 24.10
CA ILE A 49 9.87 12.52 24.54
C ILE A 49 9.06 11.64 23.57
N ILE A 50 9.28 11.79 22.26
CA ILE A 50 8.53 11.05 21.23
C ILE A 50 9.01 9.60 21.09
N GLN A 51 10.30 9.35 21.30
CA GLN A 51 10.94 8.04 21.14
C GLN A 51 10.97 7.21 22.43
N ASP A 52 10.71 7.83 23.58
CA ASP A 52 10.63 7.16 24.87
C ASP A 52 9.53 6.07 24.84
N LYS A 53 9.92 4.83 25.14
CA LYS A 53 9.03 3.67 25.18
C LYS A 53 8.41 3.47 26.56
N ASP A 54 9.03 4.04 27.59
CA ASP A 54 8.65 3.85 29.00
C ASP A 54 7.69 4.94 29.47
N VAL A 55 7.69 6.11 28.82
CA VAL A 55 6.81 7.25 29.14
C VAL A 55 5.78 7.48 28.03
N GLU A 56 4.51 7.53 28.40
CA GLU A 56 3.45 7.90 27.45
C GLU A 56 3.62 9.37 27.02
N CYS A 57 4.03 9.57 25.76
CA CYS A 57 4.22 10.89 25.15
C CYS A 57 3.06 11.86 25.44
N LYS A 58 1.82 11.38 25.33
CA LYS A 58 0.61 12.15 25.64
C LYS A 58 0.64 12.69 27.07
N GLY A 59 0.79 11.82 28.06
CA GLY A 59 0.79 12.18 29.47
C GLY A 59 1.91 13.18 29.80
N ARG A 60 3.10 13.00 29.22
CA ARG A 60 4.21 13.93 29.43
C ARG A 60 3.92 15.33 28.89
N LEU A 61 3.41 15.43 27.67
CA LEU A 61 3.08 16.73 27.07
C LEU A 61 1.89 17.39 27.77
N GLU A 62 0.88 16.62 28.20
CA GLU A 62 -0.22 17.14 29.01
C GLU A 62 0.28 17.73 30.32
N GLU A 63 1.21 17.06 31.01
CA GLU A 63 1.83 17.56 32.24
C GLU A 63 2.51 18.93 32.01
N LEU A 64 3.27 19.07 30.92
CA LEU A 64 3.92 20.34 30.54
C LEU A 64 2.88 21.44 30.29
N ILE A 65 1.80 21.13 29.56
CA ILE A 65 0.72 22.08 29.28
C ILE A 65 0.05 22.53 30.57
N GLN A 66 -0.28 21.60 31.47
CA GLN A 66 -0.91 21.94 32.74
C GLN A 66 0.02 22.80 33.61
N ASN A 67 1.31 22.46 33.67
CA ASN A 67 2.29 23.21 34.46
C ASN A 67 2.47 24.65 33.96
N CYS A 68 2.55 24.85 32.64
CA CYS A 68 2.77 26.18 32.07
C CYS A 68 1.50 27.05 32.04
N THR A 69 0.30 26.46 32.07
CA THR A 69 -0.98 27.19 32.02
C THR A 69 -1.64 27.44 33.38
N LYS A 70 -1.09 26.90 34.48
CA LYS A 70 -1.60 27.11 35.87
C LYS A 70 -1.93 28.56 36.19
N GLY A 71 -1.14 29.50 35.68
CA GLY A 71 -1.30 30.93 35.95
C GLY A 71 -1.82 31.79 34.80
N TYR A 72 -2.13 31.18 33.65
CA TYR A 72 -2.63 31.83 32.44
C TYR A 72 -3.38 30.79 31.58
N PRO A 73 -4.68 30.55 31.84
CA PRO A 73 -5.42 29.45 31.23
C PRO A 73 -5.80 29.69 29.76
N ASP A 74 -5.83 30.96 29.31
CA ASP A 74 -6.32 31.35 27.98
C ASP A 74 -5.59 30.64 26.83
N ARG A 75 -4.32 30.24 27.03
CA ARG A 75 -3.56 29.55 25.98
C ARG A 75 -3.61 28.04 26.03
N LYS A 76 -4.28 27.46 27.03
CA LYS A 76 -4.48 26.02 27.15
C LYS A 76 -5.15 25.40 25.92
N PRO A 77 -6.24 25.96 25.34
CA PRO A 77 -6.88 25.39 24.16
C PRO A 77 -5.95 25.25 22.95
N PHE A 78 -5.10 26.25 22.72
CA PHE A 78 -4.13 26.21 21.64
C PHE A 78 -3.04 25.16 21.85
N LEU A 79 -2.53 25.02 23.07
CA LEU A 79 -1.52 24.00 23.34
C LEU A 79 -2.08 22.58 23.19
N TYR A 80 -3.35 22.38 23.57
CA TYR A 80 -4.04 21.12 23.32
C TYR A 80 -4.31 20.87 21.84
N PHE A 81 -4.59 21.91 21.04
CA PHE A 81 -4.62 21.80 19.58
C PHE A 81 -3.27 21.28 19.05
N ILE A 82 -2.15 21.90 19.41
CA ILE A 82 -0.81 21.43 19.00
C ILE A 82 -0.55 20.00 19.48
N LEU A 83 -0.94 19.66 20.72
CA LEU A 83 -0.81 18.29 21.24
C LEU A 83 -1.59 17.28 20.39
N ASN A 84 -2.84 17.56 20.02
CA ASN A 84 -3.63 16.64 19.20
C ASN A 84 -2.99 16.42 17.83
N GLU A 85 -2.42 17.47 17.23
CA GLU A 85 -1.69 17.37 15.96
C GLU A 85 -0.39 16.57 16.10
N VAL A 86 0.33 16.73 17.22
CA VAL A 86 1.49 15.89 17.56
C VAL A 86 1.10 14.42 17.69
N LEU A 87 0.00 14.11 18.40
CA LEU A 87 -0.48 12.74 18.58
C LEU A 87 -0.94 12.12 17.26
N PHE A 88 -1.64 12.90 16.44
CA PHE A 88 -2.05 12.52 15.10
C PHE A 88 -0.82 12.16 14.24
N LEU A 89 0.16 13.06 14.13
CA LEU A 89 1.39 12.83 13.37
C LEU A 89 2.17 11.62 13.88
N LYS A 90 2.27 11.46 15.20
CA LYS A 90 2.91 10.29 15.81
C LYS A 90 2.19 9.00 15.41
N SER A 91 0.86 8.97 15.44
CA SER A 91 0.08 7.79 15.02
C SER A 91 0.29 7.42 13.54
N MET A 92 0.52 8.41 12.69
CA MET A 92 0.82 8.19 11.28
C MET A 92 2.25 7.68 11.08
N LEU A 93 3.23 8.22 11.81
CA LEU A 93 4.63 7.81 11.75
C LEU A 93 4.89 6.43 12.39
N ASP A 94 4.11 6.04 13.40
CA ASP A 94 4.25 4.73 14.05
C ASP A 94 3.72 3.57 13.16
N LYS A 95 3.08 3.87 12.02
CA LYS A 95 2.65 2.86 11.04
C LYS A 95 3.85 2.25 10.31
N LYS A 96 3.80 0.93 10.14
CA LYS A 96 4.84 0.14 9.46
C LYS A 96 4.52 -0.23 8.02
N SER A 97 3.27 -0.09 7.62
CA SER A 97 2.77 -0.50 6.30
C SER A 97 2.37 0.72 5.48
N SER A 98 2.54 0.63 4.17
CA SER A 98 2.09 1.64 3.23
C SER A 98 0.59 1.93 3.33
N PHE A 99 0.19 3.16 3.01
CA PHE A 99 -1.21 3.60 3.07
C PHE A 99 -1.98 3.18 1.82
N GLU A 100 -3.25 2.81 2.01
CA GLU A 100 -4.20 2.69 0.89
C GLU A 100 -4.45 4.07 0.24
N PRO A 101 -4.77 4.13 -1.06
CA PRO A 101 -4.95 5.40 -1.77
C PRO A 101 -5.96 6.35 -1.12
N SER A 102 -7.10 5.84 -0.64
CA SER A 102 -8.13 6.65 0.03
C SER A 102 -7.62 7.26 1.35
N LYS A 103 -6.91 6.46 2.15
CA LYS A 103 -6.32 6.89 3.43
C LYS A 103 -5.14 7.84 3.24
N LEU A 104 -4.37 7.68 2.16
CA LEU A 104 -3.33 8.63 1.80
C LEU A 104 -3.92 10.00 1.44
N GLU A 105 -5.06 10.05 0.74
CA GLU A 105 -5.75 11.31 0.45
C GLU A 105 -6.34 11.98 1.69
N GLU A 106 -6.93 11.22 2.62
CA GLU A 106 -7.35 11.76 3.93
C GLU A 106 -6.16 12.34 4.71
N TYR A 107 -5.05 11.59 4.73
CA TYR A 107 -3.83 11.99 5.41
C TYR A 107 -3.24 13.30 4.83
N LYS A 108 -3.16 13.41 3.49
CA LYS A 108 -2.74 14.65 2.80
C LYS A 108 -3.63 15.85 3.16
N LYS A 109 -4.95 15.65 3.21
CA LYS A 109 -5.91 16.70 3.58
C LYS A 109 -5.68 17.19 5.00
N GLN A 110 -5.44 16.27 5.95
CA GLN A 110 -5.21 16.63 7.34
C GLN A 110 -3.91 17.43 7.52
N ILE A 111 -2.80 17.03 6.88
CA ILE A 111 -1.55 17.81 6.91
C ILE A 111 -1.72 19.17 6.25
N THR A 112 -2.45 19.23 5.13
CA THR A 112 -2.76 20.51 4.46
C THR A 112 -3.54 21.43 5.40
N GLN A 113 -4.58 20.90 6.05
CA GLN A 113 -5.43 21.65 6.98
C GLN A 113 -4.61 22.17 8.16
N LEU A 114 -3.76 21.35 8.77
CA LEU A 114 -2.86 21.76 9.86
C LEU A 114 -2.02 22.98 9.46
N LEU A 115 -1.35 22.92 8.31
CA LEU A 115 -0.47 24.01 7.86
C LEU A 115 -1.25 25.28 7.51
N ILE A 116 -2.44 25.14 6.89
CA ILE A 116 -3.34 26.28 6.63
C ILE A 116 -3.83 26.88 7.95
N ASP A 117 -4.26 26.06 8.91
CA ASP A 117 -4.75 26.52 10.21
C ASP A 117 -3.66 27.30 10.96
N LEU A 118 -2.41 26.81 10.93
CA LEU A 118 -1.27 27.55 11.49
C LEU A 118 -1.08 28.90 10.77
N LYS A 119 -1.12 28.93 9.43
CA LYS A 119 -1.06 30.19 8.66
C LYS A 119 -2.19 31.15 9.04
N GLN A 120 -3.43 30.66 9.14
CA GLN A 120 -4.60 31.47 9.45
C GLN A 120 -4.53 32.03 10.88
N LEU A 121 -4.08 31.23 11.86
CA LEU A 121 -3.81 31.71 13.21
C LEU A 121 -2.74 32.81 13.24
N MET A 122 -1.72 32.71 12.40
CA MET A 122 -0.63 33.68 12.31
C MET A 122 -1.09 35.03 11.74
N ILE A 123 -2.03 35.05 10.79
CA ILE A 123 -2.55 36.33 10.25
C ILE A 123 -3.74 36.88 11.03
N THR A 124 -4.38 36.05 11.87
CA THR A 124 -5.50 36.44 12.74
C THR A 124 -4.98 37.22 13.96
N PRO A 125 -5.52 38.42 14.25
CA PRO A 125 -5.19 39.18 15.46
C PRO A 125 -5.64 38.48 16.74
N LYS A 126 -4.96 38.70 17.88
CA LYS A 126 -5.33 38.12 19.19
C LYS A 126 -6.75 38.45 19.63
N SER A 127 -7.21 39.66 19.29
CA SER A 127 -8.58 40.11 19.56
C SER A 127 -9.65 39.32 18.80
N LYS A 128 -9.25 38.55 17.78
CA LYS A 128 -10.15 37.74 16.94
C LYS A 128 -9.86 36.26 17.09
N THR A 129 -10.84 35.47 16.71
CA THR A 129 -10.75 34.02 16.72
C THR A 129 -10.80 33.46 15.30
N TYR A 130 -10.12 32.33 15.11
CA TYR A 130 -10.18 31.51 13.92
C TYR A 130 -10.57 30.08 14.33
N GLU A 131 -11.46 29.47 13.57
CA GLU A 131 -11.89 28.09 13.81
C GLU A 131 -10.90 27.13 13.15
N VAL A 132 -10.12 26.43 13.98
CA VAL A 132 -9.22 25.38 13.51
C VAL A 132 -9.90 24.02 13.54
N LYS A 133 -9.45 23.12 12.68
CA LYS A 133 -9.91 21.73 12.64
C LYS A 133 -8.76 20.80 12.97
N TYR A 134 -9.02 19.84 13.85
CA TYR A 134 -8.03 18.83 14.21
C TYR A 134 -8.70 17.47 14.38
N THR A 135 -7.90 16.41 14.26
CA THR A 135 -8.36 15.06 14.54
C THR A 135 -8.13 14.77 16.01
N SER A 136 -9.20 14.55 16.77
CA SER A 136 -9.02 14.10 18.15
C SER A 136 -8.52 12.66 18.13
N ALA A 137 -7.43 12.39 18.85
CA ALA A 137 -6.85 11.04 18.96
C ALA A 137 -7.82 10.04 19.63
N THR A 138 -8.86 10.53 20.30
CA THR A 138 -9.77 9.73 21.13
C THR A 138 -11.05 9.29 20.40
N GLU A 139 -11.53 10.05 19.41
CA GLU A 139 -12.87 9.83 18.84
C GLU A 139 -12.89 9.57 17.32
N ASN A 140 -11.74 9.63 16.62
CA ASN A 140 -11.67 9.52 15.16
C ASN A 140 -12.69 10.44 14.44
N SER A 141 -13.03 11.56 15.07
CA SER A 141 -13.98 12.55 14.60
C SER A 141 -13.25 13.87 14.36
N GLU A 142 -13.56 14.53 13.24
CA GLU A 142 -13.11 15.89 12.98
C GLU A 142 -13.70 16.81 14.05
N THR A 143 -12.83 17.39 14.87
CA THR A 143 -13.22 18.33 15.91
C THR A 143 -12.82 19.73 15.48
N SER A 144 -13.69 20.72 15.72
CA SER A 144 -13.35 22.12 15.52
C SER A 144 -13.29 22.88 16.84
N ILE A 145 -12.38 23.85 16.92
CA ILE A 145 -12.24 24.72 18.07
C ILE A 145 -11.92 26.16 17.63
N SER A 146 -12.59 27.12 18.27
CA SER A 146 -12.32 28.54 18.05
C SER A 146 -11.11 28.96 18.90
N LEU A 147 -10.02 29.36 18.23
CA LEU A 147 -8.78 29.79 18.88
C LEU A 147 -8.50 31.25 18.59
N SER A 148 -8.05 31.98 19.61
CA SER A 148 -7.51 33.32 19.41
C SER A 148 -6.27 33.29 18.52
N GLY A 149 -6.22 34.25 17.59
CA GLY A 149 -5.08 34.46 16.72
C GLY A 149 -3.79 34.80 17.48
N VAL A 150 -2.66 34.77 16.79
CA VAL A 150 -1.34 35.02 17.41
C VAL A 150 -0.67 36.31 16.95
N LYS A 151 -1.27 37.04 16.01
CA LYS A 151 -0.82 38.38 15.60
C LYS A 151 -1.14 39.41 16.68
N ASN A 152 -0.17 40.26 17.02
CA ASN A 152 -0.39 41.33 17.98
C ASN A 152 -1.27 42.44 17.36
N ASP A 153 -2.27 42.93 18.11
CA ASP A 153 -3.16 44.02 17.67
C ASP A 153 -2.52 45.42 17.80
N GLY A 154 -1.46 45.56 18.60
CA GLY A 154 -0.89 46.85 18.98
C GLY A 154 0.18 47.39 18.01
N TYR A 155 0.29 48.72 17.93
CA TYR A 155 1.36 49.43 17.22
C TYR A 155 2.74 49.29 17.88
N VAL A 156 2.78 48.95 19.17
CA VAL A 156 4.00 48.82 19.98
C VAL A 156 4.14 47.35 20.41
N GLY A 157 5.18 46.70 19.93
CA GLY A 157 5.45 45.28 20.17
C GLY A 157 5.95 44.57 18.91
N GLY A 158 6.46 43.34 19.07
CA GLY A 158 6.80 42.49 17.94
C GLY A 158 5.59 42.10 17.09
N GLU A 159 5.84 41.45 15.96
CA GLU A 159 4.79 41.03 15.01
C GLU A 159 3.79 40.03 15.62
N PHE A 160 4.32 39.05 16.36
CA PHE A 160 3.53 37.97 16.95
C PHE A 160 3.68 37.92 18.47
N CYS A 161 2.72 37.24 19.09
CA CYS A 161 2.81 36.85 20.48
C CYS A 161 3.85 35.76 20.69
N ASN A 162 4.15 35.41 21.94
CA ASN A 162 5.09 34.33 22.25
C ASN A 162 4.74 33.02 21.50
N SER A 163 3.48 32.59 21.53
CA SER A 163 3.02 31.39 20.80
C SER A 163 3.25 31.50 19.29
N GLY A 164 3.02 32.69 18.70
CA GLY A 164 3.22 32.91 17.27
C GLY A 164 4.70 32.97 16.87
N ASN A 165 5.56 33.54 17.71
CA ASN A 165 7.01 33.48 17.51
C ASN A 165 7.47 32.02 17.54
N LEU A 166 7.00 31.20 18.49
CA LEU A 166 7.36 29.78 18.53
C LEU A 166 6.91 29.02 17.28
N ILE A 167 5.68 29.24 16.79
CA ILE A 167 5.22 28.62 15.53
C ILE A 167 6.09 29.05 14.35
N LYS A 168 6.38 30.36 14.23
CA LYS A 168 7.21 30.91 13.16
C LYS A 168 8.60 30.27 13.17
N GLU A 169 9.24 30.29 14.32
CA GLU A 169 10.62 29.87 14.52
C GLU A 169 10.84 28.36 14.44
N GLU A 170 9.93 27.57 15.00
CA GLU A 170 10.08 26.11 15.07
C GLU A 170 9.49 25.42 13.85
N VAL A 171 8.30 25.82 13.40
CA VAL A 171 7.52 25.07 12.41
C VAL A 171 7.62 25.69 11.02
N LEU A 172 7.28 26.98 10.89
CA LEU A 172 7.16 27.62 9.58
C LEU A 172 8.52 27.84 8.92
N GLU A 173 9.52 28.32 9.67
CA GLU A 173 10.90 28.45 9.19
C GLU A 173 11.50 27.09 8.79
N ALA A 174 11.24 26.02 9.56
CA ALA A 174 11.72 24.67 9.24
C ALA A 174 11.09 24.12 7.94
N LEU A 175 9.83 24.46 7.68
CA LEU A 175 9.11 24.06 6.49
C LEU A 175 9.26 25.02 5.30
N ASN A 176 10.00 26.12 5.45
CA ASN A 176 10.11 27.21 4.49
C ASN A 176 8.77 27.85 4.10
N ILE A 177 7.82 27.92 5.03
CA ILE A 177 6.55 28.61 4.84
C ILE A 177 6.72 30.07 5.25
N HIS A 178 6.52 30.99 4.30
CA HIS A 178 6.67 32.41 4.57
C HIS A 178 5.34 33.03 5.01
N ILE A 179 5.36 33.75 6.13
CA ILE A 179 4.22 34.50 6.64
C ILE A 179 4.65 35.94 6.91
N ASN A 180 3.91 36.88 6.33
CA ASN A 180 3.99 38.30 6.59
C ASN A 180 2.64 38.80 7.11
N SER A 181 2.58 39.21 8.37
CA SER A 181 1.32 39.65 8.98
C SER A 181 0.84 41.01 8.45
N LYS A 182 1.73 41.81 7.85
CA LYS A 182 1.43 43.14 7.31
C LYS A 182 0.93 43.08 5.88
N ASN A 183 1.50 42.17 5.08
CA ASN A 183 1.12 41.97 3.69
C ASN A 183 0.79 40.49 3.44
N THR A 184 -0.49 40.15 3.46
CA THR A 184 -0.95 38.78 3.23
C THR A 184 -0.69 38.29 1.81
N ALA A 185 -0.44 39.18 0.85
CA ALA A 185 -0.08 38.82 -0.53
C ALA A 185 1.36 38.30 -0.66
N GLU A 186 2.22 38.57 0.34
CA GLU A 186 3.59 38.03 0.40
C GLU A 186 3.64 36.68 1.13
N CYS A 187 2.57 36.25 1.78
CA CYS A 187 2.52 34.93 2.42
C CYS A 187 2.53 33.81 1.37
N SER A 188 3.08 32.66 1.73
CA SER A 188 2.95 31.44 0.91
C SER A 188 1.48 31.15 0.60
N SER A 189 1.17 30.80 -0.65
CA SER A 189 -0.21 30.55 -1.08
C SER A 189 -0.76 29.24 -0.49
N ASP A 190 -2.08 29.07 -0.50
CA ASP A 190 -2.69 27.83 -0.01
C ASP A 190 -2.33 26.64 -0.94
N GLU A 191 -2.13 26.89 -2.23
CA GLU A 191 -1.64 25.91 -3.20
C GLU A 191 -0.19 25.50 -2.93
N GLU A 192 0.68 26.44 -2.57
CA GLU A 192 2.07 26.13 -2.18
C GLU A 192 2.11 25.28 -0.91
N ILE A 193 1.29 25.64 0.09
CA ILE A 193 1.16 24.88 1.34
C ILE A 193 0.61 23.48 1.06
N LYS A 194 -0.38 23.36 0.17
CA LYS A 194 -0.93 22.07 -0.25
C LYS A 194 0.12 21.20 -0.95
N ALA A 195 0.87 21.76 -1.90
CA ALA A 195 1.94 21.03 -2.59
C ALA A 195 3.04 20.57 -1.62
N LEU A 196 3.38 21.40 -0.64
CA LEU A 196 4.31 21.04 0.43
C LEU A 196 3.76 19.88 1.29
N ALA A 197 2.51 19.98 1.74
CA ALA A 197 1.86 18.92 2.52
C ALA A 197 1.80 17.59 1.76
N GLU A 198 1.46 17.63 0.47
CA GLU A 198 1.47 16.46 -0.41
C GLU A 198 2.88 15.86 -0.52
N SER A 199 3.91 16.69 -0.68
CA SER A 199 5.30 16.25 -0.72
C SER A 199 5.73 15.56 0.58
N LEU A 200 5.36 16.11 1.75
CA LEU A 200 5.64 15.49 3.06
C LEU A 200 4.98 14.11 3.18
N CYS A 201 3.71 14.00 2.76
CA CYS A 201 2.96 12.75 2.83
C CYS A 201 3.52 11.69 1.86
N LEU A 202 3.90 12.09 0.65
CA LEU A 202 4.48 11.20 -0.35
C LEU A 202 5.87 10.71 0.04
N GLU A 203 6.70 11.57 0.64
CA GLU A 203 8.01 11.18 1.18
C GLU A 203 7.84 10.07 2.24
N HIS A 204 6.90 10.25 3.16
CA HIS A 204 6.57 9.25 4.17
C HIS A 204 5.99 7.96 3.56
N GLN A 205 5.04 8.06 2.62
CA GLN A 205 4.49 6.90 1.91
C GLN A 205 5.59 6.11 1.19
N ASN A 206 6.53 6.79 0.54
CA ASN A 206 7.63 6.14 -0.16
C ASN A 206 8.61 5.47 0.80
N ALA A 207 8.85 6.05 1.97
CA ALA A 207 9.67 5.42 3.01
C ALA A 207 9.09 4.08 3.49
N LEU A 208 7.77 3.90 3.42
CA LEU A 208 7.08 2.64 3.74
C LEU A 208 6.98 1.70 2.53
N LEU A 209 6.60 2.23 1.37
CA LEU A 209 6.30 1.45 0.17
C LEU A 209 7.55 0.88 -0.51
N VAL A 210 8.66 1.62 -0.53
CA VAL A 210 9.89 1.19 -1.21
C VAL A 210 10.44 -0.12 -0.61
N PRO A 211 10.61 -0.26 0.72
CA PRO A 211 11.01 -1.54 1.32
C PRO A 211 10.06 -2.69 1.00
N GLU A 212 8.74 -2.46 1.03
CA GLU A 212 7.75 -3.49 0.70
C GLU A 212 7.88 -3.97 -0.75
N LEU A 213 8.09 -3.04 -1.70
CA LEU A 213 8.27 -3.37 -3.11
C LEU A 213 9.60 -4.08 -3.37
N LEU A 214 10.67 -3.69 -2.70
CA LEU A 214 11.97 -4.36 -2.80
C LEU A 214 11.90 -5.81 -2.32
N GLU A 215 11.21 -6.05 -1.20
CA GLU A 215 11.04 -7.41 -0.68
C GLU A 215 10.17 -8.27 -1.60
N LYS A 216 9.07 -7.71 -2.13
CA LYS A 216 8.24 -8.40 -3.13
C LYS A 216 9.03 -8.72 -4.40
N ALA A 217 9.87 -7.80 -4.87
CA ALA A 217 10.72 -8.02 -6.03
C ALA A 217 11.76 -9.13 -5.79
N ARG A 218 12.34 -9.20 -4.59
CA ARG A 218 13.26 -10.26 -4.17
C ARG A 218 12.59 -11.63 -4.24
N ILE A 219 11.42 -11.77 -3.61
CA ILE A 219 10.63 -13.02 -3.59
C ILE A 219 10.25 -13.46 -5.01
N LEU A 220 9.79 -12.53 -5.86
CA LEU A 220 9.43 -12.83 -7.25
C LEU A 220 10.65 -13.30 -8.07
N THR A 221 11.82 -12.73 -7.81
CA THR A 221 13.06 -13.11 -8.50
C THR A 221 13.50 -14.52 -8.10
N GLU A 222 13.44 -14.84 -6.81
CA GLU A 222 13.74 -16.18 -6.28
C GLU A 222 12.78 -17.23 -6.86
N SER A 223 11.48 -16.96 -6.82
CA SER A 223 10.47 -17.87 -7.39
C SER A 223 10.65 -18.06 -8.90
N SER A 224 11.01 -17.00 -9.64
CA SER A 224 11.29 -17.10 -11.08
C SER A 224 12.53 -17.96 -11.36
N GLN A 225 13.59 -17.86 -10.55
CA GLN A 225 14.80 -18.68 -10.69
C GLN A 225 14.51 -20.16 -10.38
N GLU A 226 13.71 -20.43 -9.35
CA GLU A 226 13.28 -21.79 -9.02
C GLU A 226 12.49 -22.41 -10.18
N GLN A 227 11.52 -21.68 -10.75
CA GLN A 227 10.76 -22.13 -11.91
C GLN A 227 11.64 -22.39 -13.13
N GLU A 228 12.64 -21.54 -13.38
CA GLU A 228 13.60 -21.74 -14.48
C GLU A 228 14.43 -23.02 -14.27
N SER A 229 14.91 -23.26 -13.06
CA SER A 229 15.66 -24.48 -12.72
C SER A 229 14.82 -25.75 -12.87
N GLU A 230 13.54 -25.70 -12.48
CA GLU A 230 12.60 -26.81 -12.63
C GLU A 230 12.27 -27.05 -14.11
N LEU A 231 12.12 -25.98 -14.91
CA LEU A 231 11.94 -26.09 -16.35
C LEU A 231 13.16 -26.72 -17.03
N LEU A 232 14.37 -26.33 -16.64
CA LEU A 232 15.61 -26.93 -17.18
C LEU A 232 15.68 -28.42 -16.90
N THR A 233 15.38 -28.85 -15.66
CA THR A 233 15.39 -30.28 -15.30
C THR A 233 14.31 -31.07 -16.05
N LYS A 234 13.07 -30.56 -16.15
CA LYS A 234 12.01 -31.18 -16.95
C LYS A 234 12.35 -31.22 -18.45
N THR A 235 13.04 -30.20 -18.95
CA THR A 235 13.46 -30.14 -20.36
C THR A 235 14.55 -31.18 -20.65
N GLU A 236 15.50 -31.38 -19.74
CA GLU A 236 16.48 -32.46 -19.87
C GLU A 236 15.81 -33.84 -19.77
N GLN A 237 14.87 -34.02 -18.85
CA GLN A 237 14.14 -35.28 -18.72
C GLN A 237 13.28 -35.60 -19.97
N THR A 238 12.61 -34.61 -20.54
CA THR A 238 11.89 -34.83 -21.81
C THR A 238 12.82 -35.12 -22.99
N LYS A 239 14.06 -34.60 -23.01
CA LYS A 239 15.07 -34.99 -24.01
C LYS A 239 15.52 -36.44 -23.81
N THR A 240 15.74 -36.87 -22.57
CA THR A 240 16.10 -38.27 -22.29
C THR A 240 14.97 -39.21 -22.65
N ASP A 241 13.73 -38.87 -22.28
CA ASP A 241 12.55 -39.67 -22.60
C ASP A 241 12.35 -39.78 -24.11
N LYS A 242 12.55 -38.69 -24.87
CA LYS A 242 12.53 -38.72 -26.33
C LYS A 242 13.57 -39.67 -26.93
N LYS A 243 14.79 -39.70 -26.38
CA LYS A 243 15.83 -40.65 -26.85
C LYS A 243 15.41 -42.09 -26.57
N ILE A 244 14.90 -42.37 -25.38
CA ILE A 244 14.42 -43.71 -25.00
C ILE A 244 13.27 -44.15 -25.91
N ILE A 245 12.32 -43.26 -26.20
CA ILE A 245 11.20 -43.55 -27.11
C ILE A 245 11.72 -43.89 -28.52
N LEU A 246 12.69 -43.13 -29.04
CA LEU A 246 13.28 -43.41 -30.36
C LEU A 246 14.00 -44.76 -30.41
N GLU A 247 14.76 -45.11 -29.36
CA GLU A 247 15.41 -46.41 -29.23
C GLU A 247 14.39 -47.55 -29.17
N GLN A 248 13.35 -47.41 -28.34
CA GLN A 248 12.26 -48.37 -28.24
C GLN A 248 11.55 -48.56 -29.58
N GLN A 249 11.30 -47.47 -30.30
CA GLN A 249 10.67 -47.50 -31.62
C GLN A 249 11.54 -48.23 -32.65
N ALA A 250 12.86 -48.06 -32.61
CA ALA A 250 13.78 -48.82 -33.45
C ALA A 250 13.76 -50.31 -33.12
N THR A 251 13.77 -50.69 -31.84
CA THR A 251 13.65 -52.11 -31.44
C THR A 251 12.30 -52.71 -31.81
N ILE A 252 11.20 -51.97 -31.73
CA ILE A 252 9.88 -52.44 -32.17
C ILE A 252 9.91 -52.71 -33.68
N GLN A 253 10.45 -51.80 -34.49
CA GLN A 253 10.59 -52.01 -35.93
C GLN A 253 11.44 -53.23 -36.28
N GLU A 254 12.51 -53.49 -35.52
CA GLU A 254 13.33 -54.69 -35.70
C GLU A 254 12.55 -55.95 -35.35
N LYS A 255 11.83 -55.96 -34.22
CA LYS A 255 10.99 -57.07 -33.79
C LYS A 255 9.83 -57.33 -34.76
N ASP A 256 9.22 -56.28 -35.32
CA ASP A 256 8.18 -56.41 -36.35
C ASP A 256 8.71 -57.08 -37.61
N LYS A 257 9.94 -56.75 -38.06
CA LYS A 257 10.60 -57.46 -39.16
C LYS A 257 10.87 -58.92 -38.85
N GLU A 258 11.34 -59.24 -37.64
CA GLU A 258 11.52 -60.63 -37.21
C GLU A 258 10.19 -61.41 -37.22
N ILE A 259 9.10 -60.77 -36.78
CA ILE A 259 7.75 -61.35 -36.81
C ILE A 259 7.30 -61.59 -38.25
N GLU A 260 7.55 -60.68 -39.19
CA GLU A 260 7.24 -60.91 -40.60
C GLU A 260 7.99 -62.12 -41.18
N VAL A 261 9.30 -62.22 -40.92
CA VAL A 261 10.10 -63.39 -41.34
C VAL A 261 9.60 -64.69 -40.72
N LEU A 262 9.24 -64.66 -39.44
CA LEU A 262 8.67 -65.83 -38.76
C LEU A 262 7.28 -66.18 -39.29
N LYS A 263 6.42 -65.19 -39.59
CA LYS A 263 5.12 -65.41 -40.22
C LYS A 263 5.27 -66.07 -41.59
N GLU A 264 6.25 -65.63 -42.38
CA GLU A 264 6.54 -66.23 -43.69
C GLU A 264 6.98 -67.69 -43.53
N LYS A 265 7.91 -67.99 -42.62
CA LYS A 265 8.31 -69.37 -42.29
C LYS A 265 7.15 -70.24 -41.79
N VAL A 266 6.27 -69.70 -40.95
CA VAL A 266 5.07 -70.42 -40.50
C VAL A 266 4.14 -70.69 -41.68
N SER A 267 3.95 -69.73 -42.58
CA SER A 267 3.13 -69.91 -43.78
C SER A 267 3.70 -70.99 -44.72
N GLU A 268 5.02 -71.08 -44.86
CA GLU A 268 5.70 -72.15 -45.59
C GLU A 268 5.55 -73.50 -44.91
N LEU A 269 5.73 -73.57 -43.58
CA LEU A 269 5.50 -74.79 -42.80
C LEU A 269 4.05 -75.28 -42.95
N THR A 270 3.10 -74.35 -42.94
CA THR A 270 1.66 -74.63 -43.09
C THR A 270 1.33 -75.10 -44.52
N ARG A 271 2.06 -74.65 -45.54
CA ARG A 271 1.98 -75.18 -46.91
C ARG A 271 2.61 -76.57 -47.07
N SER A 272 3.59 -76.91 -46.24
CA SER A 272 4.29 -78.21 -46.26
C SER A 272 3.61 -79.31 -45.45
N MET A 273 2.64 -78.96 -44.59
CA MET A 273 1.83 -79.96 -43.91
C MET A 273 0.84 -80.61 -44.89
N PRO A 274 0.71 -81.95 -44.90
CA PRO A 274 -0.35 -82.60 -45.64
C PRO A 274 -1.69 -82.15 -45.05
N ARG A 275 -2.65 -81.77 -45.91
CA ARG A 275 -4.03 -81.50 -45.49
C ARG A 275 -4.49 -82.66 -44.59
N PRO A 276 -4.98 -82.41 -43.37
CA PRO A 276 -5.65 -83.46 -42.62
C PRO A 276 -6.86 -83.89 -43.45
N VAL A 277 -6.85 -85.15 -43.90
CA VAL A 277 -8.01 -85.80 -44.51
C VAL A 277 -9.03 -85.91 -43.40
N PHE A 278 -10.02 -85.01 -43.43
CA PHE A 278 -11.23 -85.16 -42.65
C PHE A 278 -11.98 -86.37 -43.22
N ASN A 279 -12.10 -87.44 -42.43
CA ASN A 279 -13.02 -88.55 -42.71
C ASN A 279 -13.98 -88.72 -41.52
N PRO A 280 -15.29 -88.89 -41.74
CA PRO A 280 -16.30 -88.83 -40.69
C PRO A 280 -16.51 -90.18 -39.98
N VAL A 281 -17.30 -90.14 -38.89
CA VAL A 281 -17.98 -91.24 -38.15
C VAL A 281 -17.33 -91.75 -36.83
N LEU A 282 -17.64 -91.01 -35.73
CA LEU A 282 -18.29 -91.36 -34.43
C LEU A 282 -18.30 -92.82 -33.88
N PRO A 283 -18.64 -93.08 -32.58
CA PRO A 283 -18.67 -92.26 -31.34
C PRO A 283 -18.01 -92.93 -30.11
N LEU A 284 -17.77 -92.21 -29.01
CA LEU A 284 -17.96 -92.66 -27.61
C LEU A 284 -17.56 -91.54 -26.64
N GLY A 285 -18.48 -91.22 -25.73
CA GLY A 285 -18.48 -89.98 -24.96
C GLY A 285 -17.64 -90.02 -23.70
N TYR A 286 -17.31 -88.81 -23.21
CA TYR A 286 -17.39 -88.39 -21.81
C TYR A 286 -17.24 -86.86 -21.76
N GLY A 287 -18.15 -86.19 -21.05
CA GLY A 287 -17.84 -84.94 -20.34
C GLY A 287 -18.15 -83.62 -21.05
N SER A 288 -19.35 -83.11 -20.79
CA SER A 288 -19.83 -81.75 -21.03
C SER A 288 -19.00 -80.66 -20.33
N LEU A 289 -18.72 -79.52 -20.98
CA LEU A 289 -18.84 -78.18 -20.38
C LEU A 289 -19.15 -77.12 -21.46
N PHE A 290 -20.44 -76.75 -21.50
CA PHE A 290 -21.07 -75.47 -21.83
C PHE A 290 -20.55 -74.58 -22.98
N PHE A 291 -21.38 -74.48 -24.02
CA PHE A 291 -21.53 -73.31 -24.87
C PHE A 291 -22.11 -72.11 -24.08
N ASN A 292 -21.62 -70.91 -24.37
CA ASN A 292 -22.53 -69.79 -24.60
C ASN A 292 -21.95 -68.83 -25.63
N THR A 293 -22.68 -68.69 -26.73
CA THR A 293 -22.53 -67.67 -27.74
C THR A 293 -23.14 -66.36 -27.24
N LYS A 294 -22.47 -65.22 -27.49
CA LYS A 294 -23.21 -64.01 -27.87
C LYS A 294 -22.36 -63.10 -28.74
N LEU A 295 -22.73 -63.13 -30.01
CA LEU A 295 -22.48 -62.12 -31.03
C LEU A 295 -23.04 -60.78 -30.54
N GLY A 296 -22.27 -59.71 -30.66
CA GLY A 296 -22.66 -58.36 -30.28
C GLY A 296 -21.75 -57.32 -30.92
N THR A 297 -22.14 -56.86 -32.10
CA THR A 297 -21.71 -55.63 -32.74
C THR A 297 -21.92 -54.42 -31.82
N GLN A 298 -20.87 -53.61 -31.59
CA GLN A 298 -20.92 -52.17 -31.27
C GLN A 298 -19.52 -51.61 -31.54
N ALA A 299 -19.33 -50.88 -32.63
CA ALA A 299 -19.55 -49.44 -32.77
C ALA A 299 -18.44 -48.60 -32.11
N LYS A 300 -17.76 -47.82 -32.96
CA LYS A 300 -16.86 -46.72 -32.64
C LYS A 300 -17.34 -45.93 -31.42
N GLN A 301 -16.49 -45.79 -30.41
CA GLN A 301 -16.46 -44.62 -29.55
C GLN A 301 -15.01 -44.15 -29.41
N GLN A 302 -14.68 -43.16 -30.23
CA GLN A 302 -13.69 -42.15 -29.89
C GLN A 302 -14.21 -41.42 -28.66
N THR A 303 -13.52 -41.55 -27.53
CA THR A 303 -13.54 -40.53 -26.48
C THR A 303 -12.24 -39.75 -26.62
N MET A 304 -12.32 -38.70 -27.44
CA MET A 304 -11.45 -37.55 -27.31
C MET A 304 -11.79 -36.90 -25.98
N LEU A 305 -10.90 -37.01 -25.00
CA LEU A 305 -10.86 -36.09 -23.87
C LEU A 305 -10.17 -34.81 -24.35
N ASP A 306 -11.03 -33.90 -24.78
CA ASP A 306 -11.02 -32.45 -24.55
C ASP A 306 -9.65 -31.82 -24.22
N VAL A 307 -8.99 -31.35 -25.29
CA VAL A 307 -8.02 -30.25 -25.21
C VAL A 307 -8.73 -29.04 -25.81
N THR A 308 -9.34 -28.21 -24.97
CA THR A 308 -9.45 -26.75 -25.17
C THR A 308 -10.08 -26.13 -23.93
N ASP A 309 -9.24 -25.72 -22.98
CA ASP A 309 -9.60 -24.66 -22.04
C ASP A 309 -8.36 -23.79 -21.85
N LEU A 310 -8.29 -22.72 -22.65
CA LEU A 310 -7.48 -21.51 -22.45
C LEU A 310 -7.92 -20.53 -23.53
N SER A 311 -9.12 -19.98 -23.33
CA SER A 311 -9.61 -18.83 -24.08
C SER A 311 -8.78 -17.60 -23.68
N ILE A 312 -7.92 -17.20 -24.61
CA ILE A 312 -7.24 -15.92 -24.66
C ILE A 312 -8.30 -14.83 -24.71
N ALA A 313 -8.45 -14.08 -23.62
CA ALA A 313 -9.25 -12.86 -23.58
C ALA A 313 -8.35 -11.64 -23.77
N LYS A 314 -8.44 -11.01 -24.95
CA LYS A 314 -8.15 -9.58 -25.20
C LYS A 314 -8.59 -9.22 -26.64
N PRO A 315 -8.82 -7.94 -26.95
CA PRO A 315 -10.03 -7.16 -26.67
C PRO A 315 -10.75 -6.78 -27.98
N SER A 316 -12.02 -6.35 -27.94
CA SER A 316 -12.63 -5.69 -29.09
C SER A 316 -13.60 -4.58 -28.67
N GLU A 317 -13.19 -3.36 -29.00
CA GLU A 317 -14.08 -2.23 -29.25
C GLU A 317 -15.08 -2.58 -30.36
N SER A 318 -16.35 -2.21 -30.20
CA SER A 318 -16.96 -1.07 -30.91
C SER A 318 -18.48 -1.24 -31.05
N LYS A 319 -19.17 -0.19 -30.58
CA LYS A 319 -20.27 0.55 -31.20
C LYS A 319 -21.69 -0.04 -31.35
N ASP A 320 -22.59 0.88 -30.96
CA ASP A 320 -23.92 1.21 -31.47
C ASP A 320 -25.09 0.28 -31.15
N ALA A 321 -25.96 0.75 -30.24
CA ALA A 321 -27.32 1.17 -30.59
C ALA A 321 -28.10 1.64 -29.34
N GLU A 322 -28.39 2.94 -29.27
CA GLU A 322 -29.63 3.40 -28.63
C GLU A 322 -30.83 2.89 -29.46
N PRO A 323 -32.03 2.74 -28.86
CA PRO A 323 -32.97 3.84 -29.02
C PRO A 323 -33.95 4.07 -27.85
N ASN A 324 -34.35 5.35 -27.77
CA ASN A 324 -35.72 5.86 -27.66
C ASN A 324 -36.20 6.54 -26.36
N LYS A 325 -36.54 7.83 -26.60
CA LYS A 325 -37.71 8.62 -26.14
C LYS A 325 -37.62 9.26 -24.75
N SER A 326 -38.04 10.50 -24.51
CA SER A 326 -38.62 11.59 -25.33
C SER A 326 -38.97 12.79 -24.42
N PHE A 327 -39.14 13.99 -25.01
CA PHE A 327 -39.73 15.24 -24.46
C PHE A 327 -38.85 16.04 -23.47
N SER A 328 -38.77 17.38 -23.47
CA SER A 328 -39.65 18.45 -23.99
C SER A 328 -38.86 19.76 -24.19
N MET A 329 -39.32 20.58 -25.15
CA MET A 329 -38.95 21.98 -25.36
C MET A 329 -39.20 22.88 -24.13
N GLY A 330 -38.42 23.96 -24.03
CA GLY A 330 -38.72 25.13 -23.21
C GLY A 330 -37.72 26.27 -23.44
N ASN A 331 -38.08 27.20 -24.33
CA ASN A 331 -37.40 28.46 -24.60
C ASN A 331 -37.12 29.30 -23.32
N SER A 332 -36.04 30.07 -23.33
CA SER A 332 -36.12 31.52 -23.09
C SER A 332 -34.76 32.22 -23.29
N HIS A 333 -34.80 33.31 -24.06
CA HIS A 333 -33.84 34.39 -24.03
C HIS A 333 -33.85 35.10 -22.67
N GLY A 334 -32.72 35.70 -22.30
CA GLY A 334 -32.67 36.72 -21.26
C GLY A 334 -31.25 37.05 -20.81
N ASP A 335 -30.75 38.17 -21.35
CA ASP A 335 -29.63 39.03 -20.93
C ASP A 335 -28.17 38.62 -21.18
#